data_AF-A0A3M2AQ27-F1
#
_entry.id   AF-A0A3M2AQ27-F1
#
_cell.length_a   1.000
_cell.length_b   1.000
_cell.length_c   1.000
_cell.angle_alpha   90.00
_cell.angle_beta   90.00
_cell.angle_gamma   90.00
#
_symmetry.space_group_name_H-M   'P 1'
#
loop_
_entity.id
_entity.type
_entity.pdbx_description
1 polymer ?
#
loop_
_entity_poly.entity_id
_entity_poly.type
_entity_poly.pdbx_seq_one_letter_code
_entity_poly.pdbx_strand_id
1 'polypeptide(L)'
;MSAPLFLLNLALTVVFLVVALATGVRGRRPAHYRAVGTTVALLALAILQAELFGRGFRFEPIRLRIHLGFAAAALLCLPGAVASGVALVRGRGGRRGHRAWVGGFVFLVLLAVLSAGWMFLGAEPIAA
;
A
#
# COMPACT_ATOMS: atom_id res chain seq x y z
N MET A 1 -13.93 11.64 -9.55
CA MET A 1 -12.45 11.64 -9.53
C MET A 1 -11.96 11.35 -10.94
N SER A 2 -10.93 12.03 -11.44
CA SER A 2 -10.35 11.68 -12.73
C SER A 2 -9.36 10.50 -12.57
N ALA A 3 -9.48 9.49 -13.44
CA ALA A 3 -8.58 8.34 -13.46
C ALA A 3 -7.07 8.72 -13.55
N PRO A 4 -6.66 9.74 -14.32
CA PRO A 4 -5.26 10.16 -14.38
C PRO A 4 -4.67 10.59 -13.03
N LEU A 5 -5.44 11.28 -12.19
CA LEU A 5 -4.97 11.72 -10.86
C LEU A 5 -4.76 10.53 -9.92
N PHE A 6 -5.66 9.54 -9.96
CA PHE A 6 -5.50 8.30 -9.21
C PHE A 6 -4.27 7.52 -9.66
N LEU A 7 -4.10 7.33 -10.97
CA LEU A 7 -2.95 6.61 -11.53
C LEU A 7 -1.62 7.30 -11.21
N LEU A 8 -1.59 8.64 -11.27
CA LEU A 8 -0.42 9.42 -10.88
C LEU A 8 -0.07 9.21 -9.41
N ASN A 9 -1.05 9.31 -8.51
CA ASN A 9 -0.81 9.11 -7.08
C ASN A 9 -0.38 7.67 -6.76
N LEU A 10 -0.97 6.66 -7.43
CA LEU A 10 -0.56 5.27 -7.31
C LEU A 10 0.89 5.07 -7.78
N ALA A 11 1.26 5.65 -8.92
CA ALA A 11 2.62 5.60 -9.44
C ALA A 11 3.62 6.27 -8.48
N LEU A 12 3.29 7.45 -7.93
CA LEU A 12 4.10 8.13 -6.93
C LEU A 12 4.23 7.29 -5.65
N THR A 13 3.15 6.63 -5.20
CA THR A 13 3.18 5.72 -4.05
C THR A 13 4.19 4.59 -4.27
N VAL A 14 4.17 3.96 -5.46
CA VAL A 14 5.12 2.91 -5.83
C VAL A 14 6.55 3.44 -5.86
N VAL A 15 6.79 4.59 -6.47
CA VAL A 15 8.12 5.22 -6.52
C VAL A 15 8.66 5.47 -5.11
N PHE A 16 7.87 6.08 -4.24
CA PHE A 16 8.28 6.38 -2.86
C PHE A 16 8.47 5.11 -2.02
N LEU A 17 7.68 4.07 -2.26
CA LEU A 17 7.89 2.76 -1.64
C LEU A 17 9.25 2.18 -2.05
N VAL A 18 9.61 2.20 -3.34
CA VAL A 18 10.92 1.75 -3.81
C VAL A 18 12.05 2.58 -3.18
N VAL A 19 11.90 3.91 -3.10
CA VAL A 19 12.87 4.78 -2.43
C VAL A 19 12.99 4.43 -0.94
N ALA A 20 11.88 4.19 -0.25
CA ALA A 20 11.86 3.81 1.16
C ALA A 20 12.60 2.48 1.41
N LEU A 21 12.35 1.46 0.58
CA LEU A 21 13.05 0.19 0.63
C LEU A 21 14.55 0.36 0.35
N ALA A 22 14.90 1.08 -0.71
CA ALA A 22 16.28 1.24 -1.14
C ALA A 22 17.12 2.06 -0.15
N THR A 23 16.53 3.09 0.46
CA THR A 23 17.17 3.88 1.53
C THR A 23 17.28 3.09 2.83
N GLY A 24 16.28 2.25 3.14
CA GLY A 24 16.28 1.35 4.29
C GLY A 24 17.38 0.30 4.24
N VAL A 25 17.56 -0.37 3.09
CA VAL A 25 18.63 -1.35 2.87
C VAL A 25 20.02 -0.69 2.97
N ARG A 26 20.17 0.54 2.45
CA ARG A 26 21.42 1.32 2.53
C ARG A 26 21.67 1.96 3.90
N GLY A 27 20.77 1.80 4.87
CA GLY A 27 20.92 2.36 6.21
C GLY A 27 20.81 3.90 6.28
N ARG A 28 20.30 4.57 5.24
CA ARG A 28 20.14 6.04 5.21
C ARG A 28 18.89 6.47 5.98
N ARG A 29 18.96 6.42 7.32
CA ARG A 29 17.80 6.58 8.22
C ARG A 29 16.96 7.85 7.97
N PRO A 30 17.54 9.07 7.85
CA PRO A 30 16.72 10.27 7.64
C PRO A 30 15.94 10.23 6.33
N ALA A 31 16.59 9.77 5.24
CA ALA A 31 15.94 9.61 3.95
C ALA A 31 14.87 8.52 3.98
N HIS A 32 15.14 7.40 4.67
CA HIS A 32 14.18 6.31 4.85
C HIS A 32 12.91 6.78 5.58
N TYR A 33 13.03 7.49 6.70
CA TYR A 33 11.84 7.96 7.43
C TYR A 33 11.02 8.97 6.65
N ARG A 34 11.67 9.90 5.93
CA ARG A 34 10.97 10.83 5.04
C ARG A 34 10.22 10.06 3.94
N ALA A 35 10.89 9.13 3.28
CA ALA A 35 10.28 8.32 2.23
C ALA A 35 9.12 7.45 2.74
N VAL A 36 9.25 6.83 3.93
CA VAL A 36 8.17 6.09 4.58
C VAL A 36 6.98 7.00 4.88
N GLY A 37 7.20 8.16 5.50
CA GLY A 37 6.15 9.12 5.80
C GLY A 37 5.41 9.57 4.54
N THR A 38 6.14 9.91 3.47
CA THR A 38 5.54 10.26 2.18
C THR A 38 4.78 9.07 1.57
N THR A 39 5.32 7.85 1.63
CA THR A 39 4.65 6.64 1.11
C THR A 39 3.32 6.40 1.82
N VAL A 40 3.28 6.53 3.15
CA VAL A 40 2.05 6.34 3.94
C VAL A 40 1.01 7.41 3.60
N ALA A 41 1.42 8.67 3.46
CA ALA A 41 0.52 9.75 3.07
C ALA A 41 -0.07 9.53 1.66
N LEU A 42 0.76 9.17 0.68
CA LEU A 42 0.32 8.88 -0.69
C LEU A 42 -0.60 7.65 -0.74
N LEU A 43 -0.28 6.60 0.03
CA LEU A 43 -1.11 5.40 0.15
C LEU A 43 -2.49 5.72 0.74
N ALA A 44 -2.56 6.55 1.78
CA ALA A 44 -3.83 6.99 2.35
C ALA A 44 -4.67 7.76 1.31
N LEU A 45 -4.03 8.66 0.56
CA LEU A 45 -4.68 9.34 -0.56
C LEU A 45 -5.13 8.36 -1.64
N ALA A 46 -4.33 7.35 -1.97
CA ALA A 46 -4.66 6.37 -2.99
C ALA A 46 -5.88 5.52 -2.60
N ILE A 47 -6.00 5.17 -1.31
CA ILE A 47 -7.17 4.47 -0.77
C ILE A 47 -8.42 5.34 -0.90
N LEU A 48 -8.37 6.60 -0.46
CA LEU A 48 -9.49 7.54 -0.60
C LEU A 48 -9.88 7.75 -2.07
N GLN A 49 -8.88 7.86 -2.95
CA GLN A 49 -9.13 8.04 -4.37
C GLN A 49 -9.75 6.81 -5.02
N ALA A 50 -9.29 5.62 -4.65
CA ALA A 50 -9.82 4.34 -5.12
C ALA A 50 -11.27 4.16 -4.67
N GLU A 51 -11.60 4.50 -3.42
CA GLU A 51 -12.98 4.45 -2.92
C GLU A 51 -13.89 5.39 -3.72
N LEU A 52 -13.48 6.65 -3.88
CA LEU A 52 -14.25 7.65 -4.63
C LEU A 52 -14.42 7.29 -6.11
N PHE A 53 -13.41 6.69 -6.72
CA PHE A 53 -13.48 6.19 -8.09
C PHE A 53 -14.39 4.96 -8.18
N GLY A 54 -14.28 4.03 -7.23
CA GLY A 54 -15.05 2.79 -7.19
C GLY A 54 -16.55 2.99 -6.98
N ARG A 55 -16.99 4.09 -6.36
CA ARG A 55 -18.43 4.41 -6.19
C ARG A 55 -19.21 4.52 -7.51
N GLY A 56 -18.52 4.74 -8.63
CA GLY A 56 -19.14 4.78 -9.96
C GLY A 56 -19.36 3.39 -10.59
N PHE A 57 -19.02 2.31 -9.90
CA PHE A 57 -19.03 0.96 -10.47
C PHE A 57 -19.77 -0.04 -9.57
N ARG A 58 -20.42 -1.01 -10.22
CA ARG A 58 -20.87 -2.26 -9.60
C ARG A 58 -19.77 -3.30 -9.76
N PHE A 59 -19.34 -3.87 -8.65
CA PHE A 59 -18.32 -4.91 -8.63
C PHE A 59 -18.94 -6.27 -8.35
N GLU A 60 -18.38 -7.29 -8.99
CA GLU A 60 -18.68 -8.69 -8.66
C GLU A 60 -18.25 -8.98 -7.20
N PRO A 61 -19.14 -9.56 -6.35
CA PRO A 61 -18.90 -9.65 -4.91
C PRO A 61 -17.65 -10.43 -4.51
N ILE A 62 -17.28 -11.49 -5.24
CA ILE A 62 -16.13 -12.34 -4.90
C ILE A 62 -14.84 -11.58 -5.16
N ARG A 63 -14.68 -10.95 -6.34
CA ARG A 63 -13.52 -10.12 -6.68
C ARG A 63 -13.32 -8.97 -5.69
N LEU A 64 -14.40 -8.30 -5.31
CA LEU A 64 -14.36 -7.24 -4.31
C LEU A 64 -13.89 -7.76 -2.94
N ARG A 65 -14.44 -8.88 -2.46
CA ARG A 65 -14.03 -9.50 -1.20
C ARG A 65 -12.57 -9.93 -1.19
N ILE A 66 -12.07 -10.50 -2.29
CA ILE A 66 -10.67 -10.89 -2.42
C ILE A 66 -9.76 -9.66 -2.33
N HIS A 67 -10.07 -8.61 -3.10
CA HIS A 67 -9.31 -7.36 -3.06
C HIS A 67 -9.29 -6.74 -1.65
N LEU A 68 -10.47 -6.61 -1.02
CA LEU A 68 -10.59 -6.07 0.34
C LEU A 68 -9.86 -6.94 1.37
N GLY A 69 -9.85 -8.26 1.19
CA GLY A 69 -9.09 -9.18 2.05
C GLY A 69 -7.59 -8.89 2.02
N PHE A 70 -7.00 -8.75 0.82
CA PHE A 70 -5.59 -8.39 0.69
C PHE A 70 -5.29 -6.97 1.19
N ALA A 71 -6.15 -6.00 0.87
CA ALA A 71 -6.00 -4.62 1.31
C ALA A 71 -6.06 -4.50 2.84
N ALA A 72 -7.02 -5.16 3.49
CA ALA A 72 -7.16 -5.19 4.94
C ALA A 72 -5.97 -5.89 5.60
N ALA A 73 -5.54 -7.04 5.07
CA ALA A 73 -4.35 -7.73 5.58
C ALA A 73 -3.09 -6.86 5.48
N ALA A 74 -2.90 -6.13 4.38
CA ALA A 74 -1.79 -5.20 4.23
C ALA A 74 -1.84 -4.08 5.30
N LEU A 75 -3.02 -3.49 5.54
CA LEU A 75 -3.20 -2.48 6.58
C LEU A 75 -2.90 -3.03 7.99
N LEU A 76 -3.32 -4.26 8.28
CA LEU A 76 -3.02 -4.92 9.55
C LEU A 76 -1.53 -5.24 9.73
N CYS A 77 -0.76 -5.37 8.66
CA CYS A 77 0.70 -5.51 8.73
C CYS A 77 1.42 -4.19 9.09
N LEU A 78 0.83 -3.01 8.84
CA LEU A 78 1.49 -1.73 9.09
C LEU A 78 1.90 -1.53 10.57
N PRO A 79 1.03 -1.77 11.58
CA PRO A 79 1.45 -1.70 12.98
C PRO A 79 2.65 -2.58 13.30
N GLY A 80 2.72 -3.79 12.74
CA GLY A 80 3.87 -4.69 12.91
C GLY A 80 5.15 -4.15 12.27
N ALA A 81 5.07 -3.58 11.06
CA ALA A 81 6.19 -2.94 10.39
C ALA A 81 6.69 -1.71 11.17
N VAL A 82 5.78 -0.89 11.71
CA VAL A 82 6.10 0.28 12.53
C VAL A 82 6.73 -0.14 13.86
N ALA A 83 6.09 -1.07 14.60
CA ALA A 83 6.58 -1.54 15.89
C ALA A 83 7.98 -2.18 15.77
N SER A 84 8.19 -3.02 14.76
CA SER A 84 9.49 -3.62 14.48
C SER A 84 10.55 -2.57 14.07
N GLY A 85 10.16 -1.53 13.33
CA GLY A 85 11.02 -0.40 13.01
C GLY A 85 11.43 0.41 14.25
N VAL A 86 10.48 0.73 15.13
CA VAL A 86 10.73 1.42 16.40
C VAL A 86 11.64 0.59 17.30
N ALA A 87 11.41 -0.72 17.41
CA ALA A 87 12.26 -1.62 18.17
C ALA A 87 13.71 -1.65 17.63
N LEU A 88 13.88 -1.62 16.31
CA LEU A 88 15.20 -1.55 15.66
C LEU A 88 15.94 -0.25 15.99
N VAL A 89 15.22 0.88 16.01
CA VAL A 89 15.80 2.19 16.39
C VAL A 89 16.23 2.22 17.85
N ARG A 90 15.46 1.58 18.73
CA ARG A 90 15.75 1.47 20.16
C ARG A 90 16.81 0.41 20.50
N GLY A 91 17.40 -0.26 19.50
CA GLY A 91 18.41 -1.30 19.71
C GLY A 91 17.87 -2.63 20.27
N ARG A 92 16.55 -2.82 20.32
CA ARG A 92 15.88 -4.01 20.87
C ARG A 92 15.34 -4.97 19.81
N GLY A 93 15.35 -4.55 18.54
CA GLY A 93 14.77 -5.29 17.41
C GLY A 93 15.82 -5.82 16.43
N GLY A 94 15.53 -6.97 15.82
CA GLY A 94 16.36 -7.54 14.77
C GLY A 94 15.96 -7.05 13.37
N ARG A 95 16.95 -6.79 12.50
CA ARG A 95 16.72 -6.41 11.09
C ARG A 95 15.90 -7.45 10.33
N ARG A 96 16.06 -8.74 10.65
CA ARG A 96 15.32 -9.84 10.03
C ARG A 96 13.82 -9.76 10.30
N GLY A 97 13.43 -9.46 11.55
CA GLY A 97 12.02 -9.30 11.93
C GLY A 97 11.37 -8.10 11.23
N HIS A 98 12.05 -6.95 11.21
CA HIS A 98 11.55 -5.79 10.49
C HIS A 98 11.40 -6.05 8.99
N ARG A 99 12.40 -6.68 8.36
CA ARG A 99 12.34 -7.08 6.93
C ARG A 99 11.21 -8.07 6.64
N ALA A 100 10.91 -8.99 7.56
CA ALA A 100 9.80 -9.92 7.39
C ALA A 100 8.45 -9.19 7.39
N TRP A 101 8.22 -8.28 8.34
CA TRP A 101 7.01 -7.45 8.37
C TRP A 101 6.86 -6.57 7.13
N VAL A 102 7.93 -5.88 6.73
CA VAL A 102 7.93 -5.05 5.52
C VAL A 102 7.71 -5.90 4.27
N GLY A 103 8.37 -7.06 4.17
CA GLY A 103 8.19 -7.99 3.05
C GLY A 103 6.76 -8.50 2.94
N GLY A 104 6.16 -8.90 4.06
CA GLY A 104 4.75 -9.30 4.13
C GLY A 104 3.80 -8.17 3.72
N PHE A 105 4.03 -6.96 4.22
CA PHE A 105 3.28 -5.77 3.81
C PHE A 105 3.37 -5.52 2.30
N VAL A 106 4.58 -5.48 1.74
CA VAL A 106 4.80 -5.23 0.30
C VAL A 106 4.13 -6.32 -0.55
N PHE A 107 4.28 -7.59 -0.15
CA PHE A 107 3.66 -8.71 -0.85
C PHE A 107 2.12 -8.59 -0.86
N LEU A 108 1.50 -8.29 0.28
CA LEU A 108 0.05 -8.11 0.37
C LEU A 108 -0.44 -6.90 -0.43
N VAL A 109 0.31 -5.79 -0.45
CA VAL A 109 0.01 -4.63 -1.30
C VAL A 109 0.05 -4.99 -2.78
N LEU A 110 1.05 -5.77 -3.22
CA LEU A 110 1.13 -6.23 -4.61
C LEU A 110 -0.08 -7.10 -4.98
N LEU A 111 -0.49 -8.03 -4.10
CA LEU A 111 -1.71 -8.81 -4.30
C LEU A 111 -2.96 -7.93 -4.33
N ALA A 112 -3.04 -6.91 -3.47
CA ALA A 112 -4.15 -5.96 -3.46
C ALA A 112 -4.22 -5.16 -4.77
N VAL A 113 -3.10 -4.71 -5.33
CA VAL A 113 -3.05 -4.00 -6.63
C VAL A 113 -3.46 -4.92 -7.78
N LEU A 114 -2.92 -6.15 -7.84
CA LEU A 114 -3.26 -7.11 -8.89
C LEU A 114 -4.75 -7.49 -8.84
N SER A 115 -5.27 -7.76 -7.64
CA SER A 115 -6.69 -8.06 -7.44
C SER A 115 -7.59 -6.86 -7.71
N ALA A 116 -7.14 -5.62 -7.45
CA ALA A 116 -7.88 -4.41 -7.86
C ALA A 116 -8.01 -4.35 -9.38
N GLY A 117 -6.91 -4.56 -10.12
CA GLY A 117 -6.94 -4.60 -11.59
C GLY A 117 -7.93 -5.65 -12.10
N TRP A 118 -7.88 -6.86 -11.55
CA TRP A 118 -8.82 -7.93 -11.89
C TRP A 118 -10.29 -7.62 -11.52
N MET A 119 -10.51 -6.95 -10.38
CA MET A 119 -11.81 -6.47 -9.95
C MET A 119 -12.37 -5.43 -10.93
N PHE A 120 -11.57 -4.45 -11.35
CA PHE A 120 -11.98 -3.40 -12.29
C PHE A 120 -12.21 -3.93 -13.72
N LEU A 121 -11.50 -4.96 -14.17
CA LEU A 121 -11.75 -5.59 -15.48
C LEU A 121 -13.15 -6.23 -15.61
N GLY A 122 -13.77 -6.60 -14.48
CA GLY A 122 -15.13 -7.13 -14.44
C GLY A 122 -16.15 -6.16 -13.86
N ALA A 123 -15.80 -4.88 -13.74
CA ALA A 123 -16.67 -3.87 -13.15
C ALA A 123 -17.62 -3.29 -14.19
N GLU A 124 -18.88 -3.10 -13.80
CA GLU A 124 -19.89 -2.47 -14.64
C GLU A 124 -20.11 -1.03 -14.17
N PRO A 125 -20.08 -0.02 -15.06
CA PRO A 125 -20.39 1.35 -14.68
C PRO A 125 -21.85 1.44 -14.21
N ILE A 126 -22.07 2.11 -13.08
CA ILE A 126 -23.42 2.48 -12.65
C ILE A 126 -23.82 3.68 -13.51
N ALA A 127 -24.76 3.49 -14.44
CA ALA A 127 -25.35 4.61 -15.16
C ALA A 127 -25.91 5.61 -14.14
N ALA A 128 -25.50 6.87 -14.27
CA ALA A 128 -26.01 7.99 -13.47
C ALA A 128 -27.49 8.23 -13.75
#